data_AF-A0A934BLS0-F1
#
_entry.id   AF-A0A934BLS0-F1
#
_cell.length_a   1.000
_cell.length_b   1.000
_cell.length_c   1.000
_cell.angle_alpha   90.00
_cell.angle_beta   90.00
_cell.angle_gamma   90.00
#
_symmetry.space_group_name_H-M   'P 1'
#
loop_
_entity.id
_entity.type
_entity.pdbx_description
1 polymer ?
#
loop_
_entity_poly.entity_id
_entity_poly.type
_entity_poly.pdbx_seq_one_letter_code
_entity_poly.pdbx_strand_id
1 'polypeptide(L)' 'MFYEAVPKDVASLISRLSSFPLPNNTYMAGGTAVTLYLRHRVSIDVDLFTQEHFLTGPIYRCNTKGPLSSHRRCFG' A
#
# COMPACT_ATOMS: atom_id res chain seq x y z
N MET A 1 9.45 -10.27 9.11
CA MET A 1 8.73 -10.65 7.88
C MET A 1 9.73 -11.27 6.92
N PHE A 2 9.32 -12.31 6.21
CA PHE A 2 10.11 -13.01 5.18
C PHE A 2 10.01 -12.28 3.84
N TYR A 3 10.76 -11.19 3.68
CA TYR A 3 10.72 -10.37 2.45
C TYR A 3 11.25 -11.11 1.21
N GLU A 4 12.04 -12.16 1.40
CA GLU A 4 12.46 -13.08 0.33
C GLU A 4 11.31 -13.92 -0.24
N ALA A 5 10.15 -13.93 0.44
CA ALA A 5 8.96 -14.65 -0.01
C ALA A 5 8.12 -13.87 -1.03
N VAL A 6 8.54 -12.65 -1.39
CA VAL A 6 7.93 -11.83 -2.45
C VAL A 6 9.01 -11.38 -3.44
N PRO A 7 8.65 -11.04 -4.69
CA PRO A 7 9.60 -10.46 -5.64
C PRO A 7 10.22 -9.17 -5.10
N LYS A 8 11.47 -8.86 -5.52
CA LYS A 8 12.20 -7.68 -5.05
C LYS A 8 11.42 -6.37 -5.26
N ASP A 9 10.73 -6.24 -6.38
CA ASP A 9 9.94 -5.05 -6.69
C ASP A 9 8.74 -4.91 -5.75
N VAL A 10 8.13 -6.02 -5.34
CA VAL A 10 7.04 -6.05 -4.35
C VAL A 10 7.58 -5.71 -2.96
N ALA A 11 8.73 -6.25 -2.56
CA ALA A 11 9.38 -5.88 -1.29
C ALA A 11 9.73 -4.38 -1.24
N SER A 12 10.21 -3.83 -2.36
CA SER A 12 10.47 -2.39 -2.51
C SER A 12 9.20 -1.55 -2.42
N LEU A 13 8.11 -1.99 -3.07
CA LEU A 13 6.80 -1.35 -2.96
C LEU A 13 6.31 -1.34 -1.51
N ILE A 14 6.33 -2.49 -0.83
CA ILE A 14 5.91 -2.61 0.57
C ILE A 14 6.69 -1.66 1.47
N SER A 15 8.01 -1.54 1.26
CA SER A 15 8.86 -0.62 2.01
C SER A 15 8.49 0.85 1.79
N ARG A 16 7.93 1.20 0.64
CA ARG A 16 7.48 2.56 0.31
C ARG A 16 6.07 2.87 0.81
N LEU A 17 5.26 1.85 1.11
CA LEU A 17 3.89 2.03 1.61
C LEU A 17 3.85 2.78 2.95
N SER A 18 4.89 2.67 3.78
CA SER A 18 4.97 3.42 5.06
C SER A 18 5.01 4.94 4.88
N SER A 19 5.46 5.41 3.72
CA SER A 19 5.48 6.85 3.37
C SER A 19 4.28 7.28 2.53
N PHE A 20 3.40 6.34 2.17
CA PHE A 20 2.17 6.65 1.45
C PHE A 20 1.11 7.14 2.45
N PRO A 21 0.29 8.15 2.10
CA PRO A 21 -0.77 8.65 2.97
C PRO A 21 -1.96 7.67 3.02
N LEU A 22 -1.70 6.47 3.53
CA LEU A 22 -2.71 5.46 3.78
C LEU A 22 -3.61 5.91 4.94
N PRO A 23 -4.86 5.42 4.98
CA PRO A 23 -5.70 5.59 6.15
C PRO A 23 -5.00 5.13 7.44
N ASN A 24 -5.39 5.72 8.57
CA ASN A 24 -4.90 5.27 9.87
C ASN A 24 -5.22 3.79 10.07
N ASN A 25 -4.36 3.10 10.84
CA ASN A 25 -4.50 1.69 11.16
C ASN A 25 -4.62 0.78 9.92
N THR A 26 -4.03 1.18 8.78
CA THR A 26 -3.95 0.32 7.59
C THR A 26 -3.03 -0.86 7.87
N TYR A 27 -3.49 -2.06 7.55
CA TYR A 27 -2.74 -3.30 7.67
C TYR A 27 -2.79 -4.10 6.36
N MET A 28 -1.75 -4.91 6.16
CA MET A 28 -1.69 -5.85 5.04
C MET A 28 -2.47 -7.10 5.39
N ALA A 29 -3.30 -7.57 4.46
CA ALA A 29 -4.04 -8.81 4.62
C ALA A 29 -3.88 -9.73 3.40
N GLY A 30 -4.72 -10.75 3.32
CA GLY A 30 -4.77 -11.66 2.19
C GLY A 30 -3.54 -12.58 2.08
N GLY A 31 -3.34 -13.10 0.88
CA GLY A 31 -2.30 -14.10 0.62
C GLY A 31 -0.88 -13.59 0.87
N THR A 32 -0.65 -12.30 0.64
CA THR A 32 0.68 -11.68 0.77
C THR A 32 1.07 -11.48 2.23
N ALA A 33 0.13 -11.10 3.09
CA ALA A 33 0.39 -11.07 4.53
C ALA A 33 0.77 -12.47 5.07
N VAL A 34 0.03 -13.50 4.66
CA VAL A 34 0.33 -14.90 5.04
C VAL A 34 1.69 -15.34 4.50
N THR A 35 2.01 -15.01 3.24
CA THR A 35 3.32 -15.31 2.63
C THR A 35 4.47 -14.64 3.40
N LEU A 36 4.35 -13.37 3.77
CA LEU A 36 5.39 -12.65 4.52
C LEU A 36 5.53 -13.16 5.97
N TYR A 37 4.48 -13.78 6.51
CA TYR A 37 4.49 -14.34 7.87
C TYR A 37 4.96 -15.79 7.92
N LEU A 38 4.57 -16.63 6.96
CA LEU A 38 4.82 -18.08 6.97
C LEU A 38 5.78 -18.58 5.89
N ARG A 39 6.21 -17.72 4.95
CA ARG A 39 7.02 -18.11 3.77
C ARG A 39 6.35 -19.24 2.96
N HIS A 40 5.02 -19.26 2.94
CA HIS A 40 4.25 -20.39 2.39
C HIS A 40 4.31 -20.52 0.86
N ARG A 41 4.37 -19.40 0.13
CA ARG A 41 4.51 -19.36 -1.34
C ARG A 41 4.97 -17.99 -1.79
N VAL A 42 5.37 -17.83 -3.05
CA VAL A 42 5.54 -16.50 -3.65
C VAL A 42 4.17 -15.86 -3.89
N SER A 43 4.01 -14.61 -3.47
CA SER A 43 2.80 -13.79 -3.70
C SER A 43 3.21 -12.44 -4.28
N ILE A 44 2.40 -11.92 -5.21
CA ILE A 44 2.73 -10.70 -5.98
C ILE A 44 1.77 -9.55 -5.63
N ASP A 45 0.50 -9.86 -5.38
CA ASP A 45 -0.53 -8.86 -5.07
C ASP A 45 -0.33 -8.25 -3.67
N VAL A 46 -0.82 -7.04 -3.41
CA VAL A 46 -0.78 -6.44 -2.08
C VAL A 46 -2.17 -5.95 -1.70
N ASP A 47 -2.75 -6.60 -0.70
CA ASP A 47 -4.06 -6.22 -0.16
C ASP A 47 -3.88 -5.39 1.12
N LEU A 48 -4.46 -4.19 1.14
CA LEU A 48 -4.44 -3.29 2.29
C LEU A 48 -5.86 -3.03 2.76
N PHE A 49 -6.07 -3.13 4.07
CA PHE A 49 -7.35 -2.91 4.71
C PHE A 49 -7.19 -1.99 5.90
N THR A 50 -8.27 -1.30 6.27
CA THR A 50 -8.41 -0.60 7.54
C THR A 50 -9.84 -0.77 8.03
N GLN A 51 -10.03 -0.74 9.34
CA GLN A 51 -11.37 -0.66 9.95
C GLN A 51 -11.83 0.79 10.12
N GLU A 52 -10.93 1.75 9.93
CA GLU A 52 -11.24 3.16 10.04
C GLU A 52 -11.97 3.65 8.79
N HIS A 53 -12.98 4.49 9.00
CA HIS A 53 -13.62 5.17 7.88
C HIS A 53 -12.66 6.23 7.30
N PHE A 54 -12.54 6.26 5.97
CA PHE A 54 -11.72 7.24 5.27
C PHE A 54 -12.40 7.70 3.99
N LEU A 55 -12.04 8.91 3.54
CA LEU A 55 -12.44 9.39 2.22
C LEU A 55 -11.49 8.79 1.19
N THR A 56 -12.03 8.20 0.12
CA THR A 56 -11.23 7.58 -0.93
C THR A 56 -10.54 8.59 -1.86
N GLY A 57 -11.05 9.82 -1.97
CA GLY A 57 -10.53 10.87 -2.86
C GLY A 57 -9.01 11.15 -2.74
N PRO A 58 -8.46 11.35 -1.53
CA PRO A 58 -7.02 11.53 -1.30
C PRO A 58 -6.13 10.39 -1.84
N ILE A 59 -6.61 9.14 -1.84
CA ILE A 59 -5.82 7.97 -2.27
C ILE A 59 -5.72 7.91 -3.81
N TYR A 60 -6.81 8.21 -4.52
CA TYR A 60 -6.80 8.22 -5.99
C TYR A 60 -5.88 9.30 -6.57
N ARG A 61 -5.81 10.48 -5.94
CA ARG A 61 -5.03 11.61 -6.45
C ARG A 61 -3.51 11.36 -6.42
N CYS A 62 -3.03 10.52 -5.50
CA CYS A 62 -1.62 10.15 -5.45
C CYS A 62 -1.17 9.25 -6.61
N ASN A 63 -2.10 8.58 -7.31
CA ASN A 63 -1.79 7.66 -8.40
C ASN A 63 -1.97 8.26 -9.80
N THR A 64 -2.67 9.41 -9.92
CA THR A 64 -2.87 10.11 -11.19
C THR A 64 -1.87 11.26 -11.33
N LYS A 65 -0.63 10.98 -11.76
CA LYS A 65 0.21 12.01 -12.41
C LYS A 65 -0.24 12.20 -13.87
N GLY A 66 -1.48 12.63 -14.06
CA GLY A 66 -1.96 13.26 -15.28
C GLY A 66 -2.24 14.75 -15.00
N PRO A 67 -2.17 15.64 -16.01
CA PRO A 67 -2.25 17.08 -15.78
C PRO A 67 -3.70 17.45 -15.47
N LEU A 68 -4.05 17.50 -14.19
CA LEU A 68 -5.17 18.32 -13.76
C LEU A 68 -4.61 19.53 -13.05
N SER A 69 -4.77 20.63 -13.76
CA SER A 69 -4.43 21.98 -13.38
C SER A 69 -4.80 22.31 -11.94
N SER A 70 -3.92 23.12 -11.35
CA SER A 70 -4.16 24.03 -10.24
C SER A 70 -4.61 23.45 -8.90
N HIS A 71 -3.64 23.47 -7.99
CA HIS A 71 -3.80 23.86 -6.59
C HIS A 71 -4.80 23.04 -5.75
N ARG A 72 -4.27 22.03 -5.05
CA ARG A 72 -4.35 21.99 -3.58
C ARG A 72 -3.41 20.94 -3.00
N ARG A 73 -2.57 21.40 -2.07
CA ARG A 73 -1.64 20.66 -1.22
C ARG A 73 -2.26 19.34 -0.75
N CYS A 74 -1.50 18.26 -0.83
CA CYS A 74 -1.71 17.10 0.04
C CYS A 74 -1.73 17.67 1.47
N PHE A 75 -2.87 17.57 2.14
CA PHE A 75 -3.03 18.10 3.49
C PHE A 75 -2.04 17.38 4.42
N GLY A 76 -1.37 18.18 5.25
CA GLY A 76 -0.34 17.74 6.20
C GLY A 76 -0.90 17.18 7.49
#